data_AF-A0A820ECY9-F1
#
_entry.id   AF-A0A820ECY9-F1
#
_cell.length_a   1.000
_cell.length_b   1.000
_cell.length_c   1.000
_cell.angle_alpha   90.00
_cell.angle_beta   90.00
_cell.angle_gamma   90.00
#
_symmetry.space_group_name_H-M   'P 1'
#
loop_
_entity.id
_entity.type
_entity.pdbx_description
1 polymer ?
#
loop_
_entity_poly.entity_id
_entity_poly.type
_entity_poly.pdbx_seq_one_letter_code
_entity_poly.pdbx_strand_id
1 'polypeptide(L)'
;HICTLKPLNEIFALVRHKDSLQEFTVEYIRNNPTRARCKYTSTERDILLATLLDSVRSSGNNDCCVKTNPSDRGKRFAPFGHLVDDEVEIQHLKFLVQPPTGRLSSPQDAANAAASLANISFNEILKRFNANVPYSGLINAVTSEGIIKF
;
A
#
# COMPACT_ATOMS: atom_id res chain seq x y z
N HIS A 1 0.69 -23.39 24.30
CA HIS A 1 0.30 -22.06 24.81
C HIS A 1 -0.05 -21.18 23.61
N ILE A 2 -1.31 -20.73 23.48
CA ILE A 2 -1.73 -19.86 22.37
C ILE A 2 -1.73 -18.42 22.87
N CYS A 3 -0.84 -17.58 22.33
CA CYS A 3 -0.70 -16.19 22.77
C CYS A 3 -1.73 -15.24 22.14
N THR A 4 -2.18 -15.49 20.91
CA THR A 4 -3.20 -14.68 20.21
C THR A 4 -3.87 -15.48 19.10
N LEU A 5 -5.17 -15.27 18.88
CA LEU A 5 -5.89 -15.71 17.68
C LEU A 5 -6.28 -14.49 16.85
N LYS A 6 -5.93 -14.50 15.56
CA LYS A 6 -6.28 -13.48 14.58
C LYS A 6 -6.83 -14.17 13.34
N PRO A 7 -7.97 -13.72 12.79
CA PRO A 7 -8.55 -14.38 11.63
C PRO A 7 -7.73 -14.06 10.37
N LEU A 8 -7.62 -15.02 9.47
CA LEU A 8 -6.80 -14.92 8.26
C LEU A 8 -7.31 -13.81 7.31
N ASN A 9 -8.62 -13.57 7.29
CA ASN A 9 -9.24 -12.50 6.50
C ASN A 9 -8.89 -11.08 6.97
N GLU A 10 -8.27 -10.91 8.15
CA GLU A 10 -7.76 -9.62 8.59
C GLU A 10 -6.33 -9.32 8.10
N ILE A 11 -5.61 -10.31 7.56
CA ILE A 11 -4.22 -10.14 7.13
C ILE A 11 -4.22 -9.51 5.73
N PHE A 12 -3.70 -8.28 5.58
CA PHE A 12 -3.61 -7.64 4.27
C PHE A 12 -2.18 -7.59 3.73
N ALA A 13 -1.17 -7.78 4.58
CA ALA A 13 0.21 -7.85 4.11
C ALA A 13 1.12 -8.66 5.02
N LEU A 14 2.09 -9.31 4.39
CA LEU A 14 3.21 -9.99 5.04
C LEU A 14 4.50 -9.27 4.67
N VAL A 15 5.28 -8.86 5.65
CA VAL A 15 6.53 -8.13 5.45
C VAL A 15 7.71 -9.07 5.70
N ARG A 16 8.44 -9.40 4.64
CA ARG A 16 9.70 -10.13 4.68
C ARG A 16 10.84 -9.13 4.90
N HIS A 17 11.40 -9.06 6.11
CA HIS A 17 12.48 -8.12 6.40
C HIS A 17 13.76 -8.51 5.66
N LYS A 18 14.39 -7.55 4.96
CA LYS A 18 15.63 -7.80 4.20
C LYS A 18 16.86 -7.90 5.11
N ASP A 19 16.81 -7.23 6.27
CA ASP A 19 17.96 -7.08 7.17
C ASP A 19 18.13 -8.28 8.11
N SER A 20 17.16 -9.20 8.14
CA SER A 20 17.21 -10.44 8.91
C SER A 20 16.57 -11.59 8.15
N LEU A 21 17.27 -12.71 8.05
CA LEU A 21 16.77 -13.92 7.38
C LEU A 21 15.62 -14.60 8.13
N GLN A 22 15.45 -14.30 9.41
CA GLN A 22 14.45 -14.95 10.27
C GLN A 22 13.24 -14.07 10.54
N GLU A 23 13.37 -12.75 10.41
CA GLU A 23 12.31 -11.82 10.82
C GLU A 23 11.26 -11.61 9.73
N PHE A 24 10.01 -11.57 10.15
CA PHE A 24 8.88 -11.11 9.34
C PHE A 24 7.85 -10.37 10.19
N THR A 25 6.99 -9.59 9.54
CA THR A 25 5.86 -8.92 10.21
C THR A 25 4.56 -9.26 9.50
N VAL A 26 3.51 -9.55 10.27
CA VAL A 26 2.14 -9.67 9.75
C VAL A 26 1.40 -8.36 10.01
N GLU A 27 0.80 -7.77 8.98
CA GLU A 27 -0.01 -6.55 9.09
C GLU A 27 -1.50 -6.88 8.96
N TYR A 28 -2.31 -6.33 9.87
CA TYR A 28 -3.74 -6.60 9.99
C TYR A 28 -4.56 -5.35 9.72
N ILE A 29 -5.74 -5.49 9.09
CA ILE A 29 -6.65 -4.39 8.70
C ILE A 29 -7.22 -3.65 9.92
N ARG A 30 -7.58 -4.37 11.00
CA ARG A 30 -8.34 -3.76 12.11
C ARG A 30 -7.53 -2.76 12.94
N ASN A 31 -8.19 -1.63 13.23
CA ASN A 31 -7.70 -0.43 13.93
C ASN A 31 -7.42 -0.60 15.44
N ASN A 32 -6.81 -1.71 15.87
CA ASN A 32 -6.15 -1.70 17.18
C ASN A 32 -4.71 -1.18 16.99
N PRO A 33 -4.40 0.08 17.34
CA PRO A 33 -3.09 0.67 17.10
C PRO A 33 -1.94 -0.12 17.75
N THR A 34 -2.22 -0.88 18.83
CA THR A 34 -1.22 -1.71 19.53
C THR A 34 -1.01 -3.09 18.88
N ARG A 35 -1.88 -3.53 17.97
CA ARG A 35 -1.88 -4.89 17.39
C ARG A 35 -2.06 -4.93 15.88
N ALA A 36 -1.95 -3.79 15.20
CA ALA A 36 -2.10 -3.73 13.75
C ALA A 36 -0.91 -4.33 12.98
N ARG A 37 0.24 -4.52 13.67
CA ARG A 37 1.41 -5.21 13.14
C ARG A 37 2.01 -6.09 14.23
N CYS A 38 2.35 -7.32 13.88
CA CYS A 38 3.05 -8.24 14.80
C CYS A 38 4.32 -8.74 14.14
N LYS A 39 5.45 -8.57 14.83
CA LYS A 39 6.77 -9.05 14.40
C LYS A 39 7.02 -10.45 14.95
N TYR A 40 7.57 -11.32 14.12
CA TYR A 40 7.84 -12.72 14.42
C TYR A 40 9.23 -13.10 13.89
N THR A 41 9.75 -14.21 14.40
CA THR A 41 10.99 -14.84 13.93
C THR A 41 10.74 -16.31 13.58
N SER A 42 11.41 -16.81 12.55
CA SER A 42 11.39 -18.23 12.17
C SER A 42 12.66 -18.59 11.41
N THR A 43 13.22 -19.76 11.66
CA THR A 43 14.34 -20.32 10.87
C THR A 43 13.92 -20.67 9.44
N GLU A 44 12.63 -20.95 9.23
CA GLU A 44 12.03 -21.30 7.93
C GLU A 44 11.07 -20.20 7.45
N ARG A 45 11.48 -18.93 7.63
CA ARG A 45 10.64 -17.75 7.35
C ARG A 45 9.95 -17.80 5.99
N ASP A 46 10.70 -18.09 4.93
CA ASP A 46 10.17 -17.99 3.55
C ASP A 46 9.13 -19.08 3.25
N ILE A 47 9.32 -20.29 3.78
CA ILE A 47 8.34 -21.40 3.71
C ILE A 47 7.08 -21.05 4.51
N LEU A 48 7.26 -20.50 5.72
CA LEU A 48 6.15 -20.08 6.58
C LEU A 48 5.34 -18.96 5.91
N LEU A 49 6.01 -17.96 5.31
CA LEU A 49 5.35 -16.87 4.59
C LEU A 49 4.56 -17.37 3.38
N ALA A 50 5.10 -18.31 2.61
CA ALA A 50 4.39 -18.93 1.48
C ALA A 50 3.14 -19.68 1.96
N THR A 51 3.30 -20.55 2.96
CA THR A 51 2.20 -21.33 3.55
C THR A 51 1.11 -20.43 4.13
N LEU A 52 1.50 -19.36 4.82
CA LEU A 52 0.57 -18.40 5.40
C LEU A 52 -0.17 -17.61 4.32
N LEU A 53 0.53 -17.15 3.27
CA LEU A 53 -0.09 -16.46 2.14
C LEU A 53 -1.13 -17.35 1.45
N ASP A 54 -0.79 -18.61 1.20
CA ASP A 54 -1.70 -19.58 0.60
C ASP A 54 -2.92 -19.81 1.49
N SER A 55 -2.70 -19.94 2.81
CA SER A 55 -3.78 -20.08 3.79
C SER A 55 -4.72 -18.88 3.79
N VAL A 56 -4.17 -17.65 3.78
CA VAL A 56 -4.95 -16.40 3.71
C VAL A 56 -5.79 -16.35 2.44
N ARG A 57 -5.21 -16.68 1.29
CA ARG A 57 -5.94 -16.72 0.01
C ARG A 57 -7.01 -17.80 -0.02
N SER A 58 -6.71 -18.99 0.49
CA SER A 58 -7.69 -20.09 0.59
C SER A 58 -8.88 -19.73 1.49
N SER A 59 -8.69 -18.80 2.45
CA SER A 59 -9.75 -18.29 3.32
C SER A 59 -10.69 -17.27 2.64
N GLY A 60 -10.47 -16.97 1.36
CA GLY A 60 -11.24 -15.99 0.57
C GLY A 60 -10.64 -14.59 0.56
N ASN A 61 -9.51 -14.36 1.24
CA ASN A 61 -8.82 -13.07 1.23
C ASN A 61 -7.71 -13.05 0.17
N ASN A 62 -8.05 -12.62 -1.04
CA ASN A 62 -7.13 -12.54 -2.15
C ASN A 62 -6.28 -11.25 -2.16
N ASP A 63 -6.57 -10.30 -1.27
CA ASP A 63 -5.95 -8.99 -1.23
C ASP A 63 -4.68 -8.93 -0.35
N CYS A 64 -4.07 -10.10 -0.10
CA CYS A 64 -2.84 -10.23 0.66
C CYS A 64 -1.62 -10.45 -0.25
N CYS A 65 -0.50 -9.84 0.13
CA CYS A 65 0.77 -10.01 -0.55
C CYS A 65 1.97 -10.04 0.40
N VAL A 66 3.10 -10.55 -0.11
CA VAL A 66 4.40 -10.46 0.54
C VAL A 66 5.16 -9.23 0.00
N LYS A 67 5.70 -8.41 0.90
CA LYS A 67 6.49 -7.22 0.56
C LYS A 67 7.74 -7.11 1.43
N THR A 68 8.68 -6.27 1.02
CA THR A 68 9.95 -6.06 1.73
C THR A 68 9.93 -4.90 2.73
N ASN A 69 8.97 -3.97 2.59
CA ASN A 69 8.82 -2.82 3.46
C ASN A 69 7.43 -2.79 4.09
N PRO A 70 7.28 -2.38 5.37
CA PRO A 70 5.97 -2.19 5.98
C PRO A 70 5.10 -1.18 5.24
N SER A 71 3.77 -1.27 5.42
CA SER A 71 2.86 -0.23 4.90
C SER A 71 3.18 1.12 5.51
N ASP A 72 3.30 2.14 4.65
CA ASP A 72 3.44 3.52 5.09
C ASP A 72 2.06 4.17 5.22
N ARG A 73 1.61 4.31 6.46
CA ARG A 73 0.31 4.92 6.77
C ARG A 73 0.26 6.40 6.39
N GLY A 74 1.40 7.10 6.40
CA GLY A 74 1.48 8.52 6.04
C GLY A 74 1.29 8.78 4.55
N LYS A 75 1.25 7.73 3.72
CA LYS A 75 1.01 7.81 2.28
C LYS A 75 -0.44 7.53 1.87
N ARG A 76 -1.31 7.17 2.82
CA ARG A 76 -2.73 6.89 2.56
C ARG A 76 -3.57 8.17 2.60
N PHE A 77 -4.56 8.24 1.71
CA PHE A 77 -5.62 9.26 1.69
C PHE A 77 -6.85 8.83 2.48
N ALA A 78 -7.10 7.52 2.62
CA ALA A 78 -8.16 6.97 3.44
C ALA A 78 -7.66 6.49 4.81
N PRO A 79 -8.53 6.47 5.85
CA PRO A 79 -8.23 5.78 7.10
C PRO A 79 -7.73 4.36 6.88
N PHE A 80 -6.90 3.88 7.80
CA PHE A 80 -6.34 2.54 7.68
C PHE A 80 -7.46 1.48 7.67
N GLY A 81 -7.38 0.56 6.71
CA GLY A 81 -8.38 -0.48 6.47
C GLY A 81 -9.62 -0.05 5.68
N HIS A 82 -9.68 1.20 5.20
CA HIS A 82 -10.74 1.68 4.31
C HIS A 82 -10.20 1.89 2.91
N LEU A 83 -11.02 1.57 1.91
CA LEU A 83 -10.73 1.87 0.51
C LEU A 83 -10.77 3.40 0.29
N VAL A 84 -9.99 3.86 -0.67
CA VAL A 84 -10.12 5.23 -1.17
C VAL A 84 -11.32 5.32 -2.11
N ASP A 85 -11.82 6.54 -2.32
CA ASP A 85 -12.83 6.79 -3.35
C ASP A 85 -12.25 6.68 -4.76
N ASP A 86 -13.13 6.75 -5.75
CA ASP A 86 -12.81 6.68 -7.16
C ASP A 86 -11.95 7.85 -7.65
N GLU A 87 -12.25 9.06 -7.19
CA GLU A 87 -11.49 10.26 -7.53
C GLU A 87 -10.01 10.14 -7.12
N VAL A 88 -9.74 9.62 -5.91
CA VAL A 88 -8.37 9.38 -5.44
C VAL A 88 -7.66 8.28 -6.24
N GLU A 89 -8.35 7.18 -6.60
CA GLU A 89 -7.77 6.15 -7.48
C GLU A 89 -7.38 6.74 -8.84
N ILE A 90 -8.30 7.49 -9.47
CA ILE A 90 -8.10 8.14 -10.77
C ILE A 90 -6.93 9.12 -10.70
N GLN A 91 -6.83 9.91 -9.62
CA GLN A 91 -5.74 10.86 -9.47
C GLN A 91 -4.38 10.18 -9.35
N HIS A 92 -4.30 9.05 -8.63
CA HIS A 92 -3.07 8.27 -8.58
C HIS A 92 -2.69 7.69 -9.94
N LEU A 93 -3.64 7.26 -10.76
CA LEU A 93 -3.39 6.81 -12.14
C LEU A 93 -2.89 7.95 -13.03
N LYS A 94 -3.50 9.14 -12.94
CA LYS A 94 -3.04 10.33 -13.66
C LYS A 94 -1.58 10.63 -13.33
N PHE A 95 -1.18 10.54 -12.06
CA PHE A 95 0.21 10.77 -11.66
C PHE A 95 1.21 9.69 -12.12
N LEU A 96 0.77 8.46 -12.39
CA LEU A 96 1.64 7.44 -12.97
C LEU A 96 2.00 7.75 -14.42
N VAL A 97 1.06 8.34 -15.17
CA VAL A 97 1.24 8.65 -16.61
C VAL A 97 1.83 10.02 -16.81
N GLN A 98 1.34 10.99 -16.06
CA GLN A 98 1.81 12.36 -16.03
C GLN A 98 2.20 12.72 -14.60
N PRO A 99 3.45 12.40 -14.20
CA PRO A 99 3.99 12.85 -12.92
C PRO A 99 3.82 14.37 -12.78
N PRO A 100 3.52 14.87 -11.57
CA PRO A 100 3.53 16.31 -11.32
C PRO A 100 4.94 16.86 -11.56
N THR A 101 5.22 17.32 -12.78
CA THR A 101 6.42 18.08 -13.07
C THR A 101 6.19 19.46 -12.47
N GLY A 102 7.06 19.91 -11.57
CA GLY A 102 7.09 21.30 -11.12
C GLY A 102 7.49 22.19 -12.29
N ARG A 103 6.56 22.44 -13.22
CA ARG A 103 6.68 23.49 -14.22
C ARG A 103 5.78 24.62 -13.77
N LEU A 104 6.38 25.58 -13.07
CA LEU A 104 5.91 26.96 -13.11
C LEU A 104 5.93 27.36 -14.59
N SER A 105 4.79 27.29 -15.28
CA SER A 105 4.69 27.70 -16.69
C SER A 105 4.55 29.21 -16.87
N SER A 106 4.87 30.00 -15.84
CA SER A 106 4.92 31.46 -15.89
C SER A 106 6.09 31.98 -15.04
N PRO A 107 7.01 32.78 -15.60
CA PRO A 107 8.08 33.45 -14.85
C PRO A 107 7.58 34.38 -13.71
N GLN A 108 6.28 34.69 -13.66
CA GLN A 108 5.70 35.61 -12.68
C GLN A 108 5.12 34.92 -11.41
N ASP A 109 4.93 33.60 -11.42
CA ASP A 109 4.36 32.88 -10.26
C ASP A 109 5.44 32.31 -9.32
N ALA A 110 6.72 32.43 -9.68
CA ALA A 110 7.85 31.89 -8.92
C ALA A 110 8.10 32.59 -7.57
N ALA A 111 7.62 33.82 -7.40
CA ALA A 111 7.84 34.60 -6.18
C ALA A 111 6.99 34.14 -4.98
N ASN A 112 5.85 33.47 -5.22
CA ASN A 112 4.89 33.09 -4.17
C ASN A 112 4.81 31.57 -3.92
N ALA A 113 5.55 30.74 -4.66
CA ALA A 113 5.43 29.28 -4.64
C ALA A 113 6.62 28.54 -3.98
N ALA A 114 7.41 29.21 -3.15
CA ALA A 114 8.64 28.66 -2.56
C ALA A 114 8.42 27.54 -1.51
N ALA A 115 7.17 27.15 -1.20
CA ALA A 115 6.84 26.13 -0.20
C ALA A 115 6.20 24.84 -0.74
N SER A 116 5.76 24.77 -2.01
CA SER A 116 4.99 23.61 -2.50
C SER A 116 5.17 23.38 -3.99
N LEU A 117 6.15 22.55 -4.34
CA LEU A 117 6.14 21.54 -5.42
C LEU A 117 7.58 21.11 -5.69
N ALA A 118 8.20 20.47 -4.68
CA ALA A 118 9.38 19.66 -4.94
C ALA A 118 8.98 18.60 -5.98
N ASN A 119 9.75 18.47 -7.07
CA ASN A 119 9.54 17.41 -8.06
C ASN A 119 9.40 16.07 -7.33
N ILE A 120 8.19 15.49 -7.33
CA ILE A 120 7.93 14.22 -6.67
C ILE A 120 8.53 13.12 -7.55
N SER A 121 9.46 12.35 -6.99
CA SER A 121 10.07 11.24 -7.74
C SER A 121 9.01 10.21 -8.14
N PHE A 122 9.19 9.56 -9.29
CA PHE A 122 8.30 8.48 -9.73
C PHE A 122 8.19 7.33 -8.71
N ASN A 123 9.29 7.02 -8.01
CA ASN A 123 9.29 6.05 -6.91
C ASN A 123 8.31 6.44 -5.78
N GLU A 124 8.22 7.72 -5.48
CA GLU A 124 7.34 8.23 -4.46
C GLU A 124 5.87 8.25 -4.93
N ILE A 125 5.63 8.50 -6.22
CA ILE A 125 4.29 8.33 -6.83
C ILE A 125 3.84 6.87 -6.72
N LEU A 126 4.70 5.91 -7.09
CA LEU A 126 4.41 4.48 -6.95
C LEU A 126 4.13 4.07 -5.51
N LYS A 127 4.90 4.59 -4.54
CA LYS A 127 4.67 4.31 -3.12
C LYS A 127 3.30 4.81 -2.66
N ARG A 128 2.86 5.99 -3.12
CA ARG A 128 1.53 6.51 -2.82
C ARG A 128 0.43 5.73 -3.53
N PHE A 129 0.61 5.36 -4.79
CA PHE A 129 -0.31 4.48 -5.51
C PHE A 129 -0.51 3.16 -4.75
N ASN A 130 0.58 2.44 -4.45
CA ASN A 130 0.53 1.16 -3.73
C ASN A 130 0.02 1.27 -2.28
N ALA A 131 0.06 2.46 -1.68
CA ALA A 131 -0.50 2.68 -0.35
C ALA A 131 -2.03 2.81 -0.39
N ASN A 132 -2.60 3.25 -1.52
CA ASN A 132 -4.03 3.56 -1.66
C ASN A 132 -4.80 2.53 -2.47
N VAL A 133 -4.12 1.80 -3.36
CA VAL A 133 -4.72 0.76 -4.20
C VAL A 133 -4.53 -0.62 -3.54
N PRO A 134 -5.59 -1.42 -3.40
CA PRO A 134 -5.53 -2.82 -2.97
C PRO A 134 -4.56 -3.66 -3.79
N TYR A 135 -4.05 -4.76 -3.23
CA TYR A 135 -3.17 -5.68 -3.97
C TYR A 135 -3.87 -6.31 -5.18
N SER A 136 -5.17 -6.55 -5.05
CA SER A 136 -6.06 -7.05 -6.11
C SER A 136 -6.29 -6.04 -7.25
N GLY A 137 -5.87 -4.78 -7.08
CA GLY A 137 -5.95 -3.75 -8.11
C GLY A 137 -6.99 -2.67 -7.80
N LEU A 138 -7.32 -1.89 -8.84
CA LEU A 138 -8.29 -0.80 -8.79
C LEU A 138 -9.69 -1.35 -8.62
N ILE A 139 -10.49 -0.73 -7.76
CA ILE A 139 -11.87 -1.18 -7.50
C ILE A 139 -12.87 -0.31 -8.27
N ASN A 140 -12.63 1.00 -8.34
CA ASN A 140 -13.63 1.96 -8.81
C ASN A 140 -13.36 2.47 -10.24
N ALA A 141 -12.10 2.50 -10.67
CA ALA A 141 -11.71 3.03 -11.99
C ALA A 141 -12.22 2.20 -13.20
N VAL A 142 -12.79 1.01 -12.98
CA VAL A 142 -13.38 0.17 -14.03
C VAL A 142 -14.87 0.47 -14.25
N THR A 143 -15.53 1.16 -13.30
CA THR A 143 -17.00 1.28 -13.27
C THR A 143 -17.56 2.55 -13.92
N SER A 144 -16.73 3.57 -14.19
CA SER A 144 -17.19 4.84 -14.76
C SER A 144 -16.48 5.12 -16.08
N GLU A 145 -17.17 4.80 -17.18
CA GLU A 145 -16.83 5.18 -18.57
C GLU A 145 -15.49 4.65 -19.12
N GLY A 146 -15.60 3.49 -19.78
CA GLY A 146 -14.73 3.06 -20.88
C GLY A 146 -13.23 3.26 -20.71
N ILE A 147 -12.52 2.20 -20.29
CA ILE A 147 -11.07 1.97 -20.45
C ILE A 147 -10.26 3.28 -20.56
N ILE A 148 -9.64 3.70 -19.45
CA ILE A 148 -8.65 4.79 -19.45
C ILE A 148 -7.60 4.48 -20.53
N LYS A 149 -7.71 5.14 -21.69
CA LYS A 149 -6.73 5.06 -22.77
C LYS A 149 -5.65 6.09 -22.47
N PHE A 150 -4.43 5.59 -22.25
CA PHE A 150 -3.21 6.39 -22.17
C PHE A 150 -2.64 6.66 -23.56
#